data_AF-A0A4Q2WZL6-F1
#
_entry.id   AF-A0A4Q2WZL6-F1
#
_cell.length_a   1.000
_cell.length_b   1.000
_cell.length_c   1.000
_cell.angle_alpha   90.00
_cell.angle_beta   90.00
_cell.angle_gamma   90.00
#
_symmetry.space_group_name_H-M   'P 1'
#
loop_
_entity.id
_entity.type
_entity.pdbx_description
1 polymer ?
#
loop_
_entity_poly.entity_id
_entity_poly.type
_entity_poly.pdbx_seq_one_letter_code
_entity_poly.pdbx_strand_id
1 'polypeptide(L)'
;MTKEAAGKKLRPARMAIRSAVFISSGQHGWSSEIEDISATGVLVSKPEQWSGRIGDVFALDMLIGEALDIHVDAALVRVTDNSLGFTYARIPEDKEAPLWNLLGGYADRLEPYSA
;
A
#
# COMPACT_ATOMS: atom_id res chain seq x y z
N MET A 1 -31.44 11.03 -24.87
CA MET A 1 -30.18 10.24 -24.86
C MET A 1 -29.54 10.43 -23.50
N THR A 2 -29.58 9.37 -22.69
CA THR A 2 -29.15 9.35 -21.28
C THR A 2 -27.63 9.50 -21.20
N LYS A 3 -27.17 10.56 -20.52
CA LYS A 3 -25.77 10.70 -20.13
C LYS A 3 -25.60 9.80 -18.90
N GLU A 4 -25.01 8.62 -19.08
CA GLU A 4 -24.66 7.75 -17.96
C GLU A 4 -23.83 8.55 -16.96
N ALA A 5 -24.31 8.65 -15.72
CA ALA A 5 -23.51 9.13 -14.61
C ALA A 5 -22.36 8.13 -14.46
N ALA A 6 -21.14 8.55 -14.78
CA ALA A 6 -19.93 7.80 -14.42
C ALA A 6 -19.99 7.57 -12.91
N GLY A 7 -20.40 6.37 -12.50
CA GLY A 7 -20.59 6.03 -11.10
C GLY A 7 -19.28 6.25 -10.36
N LYS A 8 -19.31 7.03 -9.28
CA LYS A 8 -18.14 7.21 -8.39
C LYS A 8 -17.63 5.81 -8.01
N LYS A 9 -16.46 5.44 -8.51
CA LYS A 9 -15.80 4.20 -8.08
C LYS A 9 -15.44 4.37 -6.61
N LEU A 10 -15.63 3.33 -5.81
CA LEU A 10 -15.25 3.31 -4.41
C LEU A 10 -13.96 2.50 -4.26
N ARG A 11 -13.14 2.87 -3.28
CA ARG A 11 -11.98 2.10 -2.85
C ARG A 11 -11.93 2.01 -1.32
N PRO A 12 -11.17 1.06 -0.74
CA PRO A 12 -10.89 1.06 0.69
C PRO A 12 -10.30 2.40 1.14
N ALA A 13 -10.80 2.91 2.26
CA ALA A 13 -10.32 4.15 2.84
C ALA A 13 -8.84 4.03 3.20
N ARG A 14 -8.10 5.11 2.98
CA ARG A 14 -6.65 5.13 3.18
C ARG A 14 -6.32 5.97 4.42
N MET A 15 -5.61 5.37 5.37
CA MET A 15 -5.11 6.03 6.56
C MET A 15 -3.75 6.66 6.25
N ALA A 16 -3.65 7.98 6.37
CA ALA A 16 -2.37 8.66 6.26
C ALA A 16 -1.47 8.26 7.45
N ILE A 17 -0.27 7.78 7.15
CA ILE A 17 0.72 7.39 8.15
C ILE A 17 2.11 7.66 7.56
N ARG A 18 3.04 8.10 8.40
CA ARG A 18 4.46 8.24 8.03
C ARG A 18 5.26 7.23 8.83
N SER A 19 5.87 6.30 8.13
CA SER A 19 6.55 5.15 8.72
C SER A 19 7.55 4.60 7.72
N ALA A 20 8.66 4.05 8.22
CA ALA A 20 9.69 3.48 7.36
C ALA A 20 9.18 2.18 6.70
N VAL A 21 9.56 1.98 5.45
CA VAL A 21 9.35 0.73 4.72
C VAL A 21 10.60 0.32 3.98
N PHE A 22 10.93 -0.96 4.03
CA PHE A 22 11.93 -1.58 3.18
C PHE A 22 11.23 -2.42 2.10
N ILE A 23 11.51 -2.11 0.84
CA ILE A 23 10.97 -2.80 -0.34
C ILE A 23 12.07 -3.74 -0.84
N SER A 24 11.81 -5.02 -1.00
CA SER A 24 12.81 -5.97 -1.49
C SER A 24 12.29 -6.94 -2.55
N SER A 25 13.17 -7.31 -3.48
CA SER A 25 12.94 -8.36 -4.48
C SER A 25 14.26 -8.99 -4.91
N GLY A 26 14.47 -10.25 -4.56
CA GLY A 26 15.72 -10.97 -4.82
C GLY A 26 16.92 -10.28 -4.17
N GLN A 27 17.83 -9.74 -4.98
CA GLN A 27 19.04 -9.04 -4.52
C GLN A 27 18.87 -7.51 -4.48
N HIS A 28 17.70 -6.99 -4.84
CA HIS A 28 17.43 -5.55 -4.81
C HIS A 28 16.65 -5.17 -3.55
N GLY A 29 16.97 -4.00 -3.00
CA GLY A 29 16.33 -3.45 -1.82
C GLY A 29 16.32 -1.93 -1.85
N TRP A 30 15.23 -1.32 -1.38
CA TRP A 30 15.07 0.13 -1.29
C TRP A 30 14.41 0.51 0.03
N SER A 31 15.00 1.46 0.74
CA SER A 31 14.37 2.09 1.90
C SER A 31 13.54 3.29 1.45
N SER A 32 12.35 3.45 2.01
CA SER A 32 11.47 4.59 1.74
C SER A 32 10.52 4.85 2.92
N GLU A 33 9.52 5.71 2.70
CA GLU A 33 8.47 6.03 3.65
C GLU A 33 7.08 5.70 3.10
N ILE A 34 6.22 5.18 3.97
CA ILE A 34 4.79 5.05 3.73
C ILE A 34 4.17 6.46 3.73
N GLU A 35 3.30 6.71 2.75
CA GLU A 35 2.47 7.92 2.68
C GLU A 35 1.06 7.64 3.22
N ASP A 36 0.50 6.49 2.86
CA ASP A 36 -0.78 5.99 3.38
C ASP A 36 -0.87 4.46 3.31
N ILE A 37 -1.78 3.89 4.10
CA ILE A 37 -2.05 2.45 4.18
C ILE A 37 -3.56 2.17 4.20
N SER A 38 -3.99 1.04 3.66
CA SER A 38 -5.39 0.61 3.61
C SER A 38 -5.52 -0.89 3.80
N ALA A 39 -6.74 -1.40 3.89
CA ALA A 39 -7.00 -2.84 3.99
C ALA A 39 -6.50 -3.66 2.78
N THR A 40 -6.15 -3.03 1.65
CA THR A 40 -5.79 -3.75 0.40
C THR A 40 -4.45 -3.36 -0.19
N GLY A 41 -3.73 -2.42 0.43
CA GLY A 41 -2.46 -1.96 -0.10
C GLY A 41 -1.95 -0.69 0.56
N VAL A 42 -0.79 -0.25 0.08
CA VAL A 42 0.01 0.83 0.66
C VAL A 42 0.50 1.77 -0.44
N LEU A 43 0.62 3.06 -0.13
CA LEU A 43 1.26 4.06 -0.97
C LEU A 43 2.59 4.42 -0.33
N VAL A 44 3.66 4.34 -1.09
CA VAL A 44 5.03 4.54 -0.61
C VAL A 44 5.67 5.61 -1.46
N SER A 45 6.45 6.52 -0.85
CA SER A 45 7.24 7.47 -1.61
C SER A 45 8.23 6.72 -2.50
N LYS A 46 8.43 7.19 -3.72
CA LYS A 46 9.33 6.52 -4.67
C LYS A 46 10.78 6.74 -4.22
N PRO A 47 11.52 5.66 -3.91
CA PRO A 47 12.91 5.78 -3.50
C PRO A 47 13.78 6.19 -4.70
N GLU A 48 14.95 6.74 -4.41
CA GLU A 48 15.97 6.95 -5.44
C GLU A 48 16.36 5.62 -6.12
N GLN A 49 16.77 5.69 -7.39
CA GLN A 49 17.24 4.54 -8.16
C GLN A 49 16.22 3.38 -8.24
N TRP A 50 14.92 3.68 -8.11
CA TRP A 50 13.85 2.70 -8.30
C TRP A 50 13.91 2.07 -9.71
N SER A 51 13.89 0.74 -9.77
CA SER A 51 13.95 -0.03 -11.03
C SER A 51 12.88 -1.11 -11.18
N GLY A 52 11.96 -1.23 -10.22
CA GLY A 52 10.85 -2.19 -10.27
C GLY A 52 9.76 -1.82 -11.30
N ARG A 53 9.04 -2.83 -11.81
CA ARG A 53 8.03 -2.67 -12.86
C ARG A 53 6.62 -2.96 -12.33
N ILE A 54 5.61 -2.34 -12.95
CA ILE A 54 4.22 -2.66 -12.64
C ILE A 54 3.97 -4.15 -12.94
N GLY A 55 3.33 -4.83 -12.00
CA GLY A 55 3.10 -6.27 -12.02
C GLY A 55 4.12 -7.09 -11.23
N ASP A 56 5.31 -6.54 -10.93
CA ASP A 56 6.29 -7.21 -10.09
C ASP A 56 5.78 -7.30 -8.64
N VAL A 57 6.09 -8.41 -7.97
CA VAL A 57 5.78 -8.63 -6.55
C VAL A 57 7.03 -8.39 -5.71
N PHE A 58 6.86 -7.66 -4.62
CA PHE A 58 7.91 -7.28 -3.67
C PHE A 58 7.51 -7.71 -2.27
N ALA A 59 8.50 -8.03 -1.44
CA ALA A 59 8.31 -8.08 0.00
C ALA A 59 8.42 -6.65 0.56
N LEU A 60 7.44 -6.27 1.40
CA LEU A 60 7.41 -4.99 2.09
C LEU A 60 7.54 -5.23 3.60
N ASP A 61 8.62 -4.72 4.19
CA ASP A 61 8.83 -4.68 5.63
C ASP A 61 8.46 -3.28 6.14
N MET A 62 7.29 -3.14 6.76
CA MET A 62 6.75 -1.88 7.25
C MET A 62 6.95 -1.76 8.77
N LEU A 63 7.61 -0.69 9.22
CA LEU A 63 7.93 -0.45 10.64
C LEU A 63 7.10 0.71 11.19
N ILE A 64 6.02 0.37 11.88
CA ILE A 64 4.97 1.31 12.31
C ILE A 64 5.09 1.59 13.81
N GLY A 65 5.36 2.86 14.15
CA GLY A 65 5.65 3.24 15.53
C GLY A 65 6.90 2.53 16.05
N GLU A 66 6.91 2.20 17.35
CA GLU A 66 8.09 1.61 18.01
C GLU A 66 8.14 0.08 17.97
N ALA A 67 7.02 -0.59 17.66
CA ALA A 67 6.89 -2.03 17.92
C ALA A 67 6.11 -2.84 16.88
N LEU A 68 5.46 -2.20 15.90
CA LEU A 68 4.65 -2.93 14.92
C LEU A 68 5.43 -3.14 13.62
N ASP A 69 5.81 -4.38 13.37
CA ASP A 69 6.39 -4.84 12.12
C ASP A 69 5.31 -5.55 11.28
N ILE A 70 5.09 -5.09 10.05
CA ILE A 70 4.18 -5.75 9.11
C ILE A 70 4.97 -6.14 7.87
N HIS A 71 5.16 -7.44 7.69
CA HIS A 71 5.78 -8.04 6.52
C HIS A 71 4.69 -8.61 5.59
N VAL A 72 4.67 -8.18 4.32
CA VAL A 72 3.68 -8.63 3.32
C VAL A 72 4.32 -8.78 1.94
N ASP A 73 3.74 -9.64 1.11
CA ASP A 73 4.02 -9.62 -0.33
C ASP A 73 3.02 -8.67 -1.00
N ALA A 74 3.50 -7.78 -1.85
CA ALA A 74 2.67 -6.79 -2.53
C ALA A 74 3.08 -6.59 -3.99
N ALA A 75 2.08 -6.51 -4.88
CA ALA A 75 2.28 -6.23 -6.29
C ALA A 75 2.31 -4.72 -6.55
N LEU A 76 3.30 -4.26 -7.32
CA LEU A 76 3.34 -2.88 -7.78
C LEU A 76 2.25 -2.66 -8.85
N VAL A 77 1.28 -1.79 -8.57
CA VAL A 77 0.15 -1.53 -9.48
C VAL A 77 0.19 -0.12 -10.09
N ARG A 78 1.01 0.78 -9.53
CA ARG A 78 1.13 2.15 -10.02
C ARG A 78 2.51 2.73 -9.73
N VAL A 79 3.05 3.46 -10.68
CA VAL A 79 4.27 4.28 -10.52
C VAL A 79 3.94 5.69 -10.96
N THR A 80 4.22 6.68 -10.12
CA THR A 80 4.20 8.11 -10.48
C THR A 80 5.61 8.68 -10.37
N ASP A 81 5.74 9.99 -10.55
CA ASP A 81 7.01 10.70 -10.35
C ASP A 81 7.49 10.59 -8.90
N ASN A 82 6.56 10.60 -7.94
CA ASN A 82 6.87 10.71 -6.52
C ASN A 82 6.49 9.50 -5.67
N SER A 83 5.64 8.59 -6.18
CA SER A 83 5.06 7.53 -5.35
C SER A 83 4.91 6.20 -6.10
N LEU A 84 4.90 5.12 -5.32
CA LEU A 84 4.66 3.75 -5.72
C LEU A 84 3.39 3.25 -5.04
N GLY A 85 2.43 2.80 -5.84
CA GLY A 85 1.20 2.19 -5.34
C GLY A 85 1.31 0.67 -5.37
N PHE A 86 1.13 0.04 -4.21
CA PHE A 86 1.14 -1.41 -4.06
C PHE A 86 -0.25 -1.93 -3.65
N THR A 87 -0.59 -3.13 -4.10
CA THR A 87 -1.70 -3.92 -3.56
C THR A 87 -1.16 -5.19 -2.91
N TYR A 88 -1.72 -5.59 -1.77
CA TYR A 88 -1.28 -6.81 -1.09
C TYR A 88 -1.58 -8.03 -1.96
N ALA A 89 -0.54 -8.80 -2.27
CA ALA A 89 -0.64 -10.08 -2.94
C ALA A 89 -0.81 -11.22 -1.92
N ARG A 90 -0.16 -11.09 -0.76
CA ARG A 90 -0.30 -12.00 0.37
C ARG A 90 -0.03 -11.27 1.69
N ILE A 91 -0.95 -11.40 2.62
CA ILE A 91 -0.76 -11.00 4.02
C ILE A 91 -0.58 -12.29 4.82
N PRO A 92 0.51 -12.47 5.58
CA PRO A 92 0.63 -13.58 6.52
C PRO A 92 -0.51 -13.56 7.55
N GLU A 93 -1.02 -14.74 7.92
CA GLU A 93 -2.18 -14.89 8.82
C GLU A 93 -1.96 -14.16 10.17
N ASP A 94 -0.75 -14.24 10.71
CA ASP A 94 -0.36 -13.58 11.96
C ASP A 94 -0.28 -12.04 11.85
N LYS A 95 -0.26 -11.50 10.62
CA LYS A 95 -0.22 -10.06 10.33
C LYS A 95 -1.58 -9.47 9.93
N GLU A 96 -2.61 -10.30 9.70
CA GLU A 96 -3.97 -9.82 9.41
C GLU A 96 -4.56 -9.02 10.58
N ALA A 97 -4.64 -9.61 11.78
CA ALA A 97 -5.20 -8.93 12.95
C ALA A 97 -4.43 -7.65 13.34
N PRO A 98 -3.08 -7.63 13.36
CA PRO A 98 -2.31 -6.40 13.56
C PRO A 98 -2.62 -5.30 12.53
N LEU A 99 -2.73 -5.64 11.25
CA LEU A 99 -3.10 -4.68 10.20
C LEU A 99 -4.51 -4.11 10.42
N TRP A 100 -5.49 -4.95 10.74
CA TRP A 100 -6.85 -4.49 11.04
C TRP A 100 -6.89 -3.59 12.28
N ASN A 101 -6.17 -3.95 13.34
CA ASN A 101 -6.07 -3.14 14.56
C ASN A 101 -5.42 -1.77 14.28
N LEU A 102 -4.39 -1.74 13.44
CA LEU A 102 -3.75 -0.50 12.99
C LEU A 102 -4.75 0.39 12.23
N LEU A 103 -5.49 -0.19 11.29
CA LEU A 103 -6.43 0.55 10.45
C LEU A 103 -7.65 1.04 11.24
N GLY A 104 -8.04 0.32 12.29
CA GLY A 104 -9.23 0.62 13.09
C GLY A 104 -10.45 0.86 12.17
N GLY A 105 -11.14 1.98 12.36
CA GLY A 105 -12.31 2.34 11.55
C GLY A 105 -12.04 2.56 10.05
N TYR A 106 -10.79 2.60 9.59
CA TYR A 106 -10.47 2.64 8.16
C TYR A 106 -10.65 1.28 7.47
N ALA A 107 -10.53 0.17 8.20
CA ALA A 107 -10.55 -1.18 7.62
C ALA A 107 -11.86 -1.48 6.88
N ASP A 108 -12.99 -1.05 7.44
CA ASP A 108 -14.34 -1.31 6.90
C ASP A 108 -14.91 -0.13 6.11
N ARG A 109 -14.14 0.96 5.95
CA ARG A 109 -14.61 2.19 5.31
C ARG A 109 -14.24 2.21 3.83
N LEU A 110 -15.18 2.69 3.00
CA LEU A 110 -14.93 3.01 1.60
C LEU A 110 -14.89 4.52 1.38
N GLU A 111 -14.06 4.97 0.45
CA GLU A 111 -13.98 6.36 0.01
C GLU A 111 -14.15 6.50 -1.51
N PRO A 112 -14.66 7.63 -2.01
CA PRO A 112 -14.70 7.91 -3.44
C PRO A 112 -13.29 7.90 -4.05
N TYR A 113 -13.18 7.29 -5.22
CA TYR A 113 -11.95 7.21 -5.98
C TYR A 113 -12.17 7.68 -7.42
N SER A 114 -11.30 8.60 -7.85
CA SER A 114 -11.11 8.96 -9.24
C SER A 114 -9.75 8.42 -9.66
N ALA A 115 -9.77 7.47 -10.59
CA ALA A 115 -8.58 6.86 -11.17
C ALA A 115 -7.84 7.85 -12.09
#